data_AF-A0A1C4AXR9-F1
#
_entry.id   AF-A0A1C4AXR9-F1
#
_cell.length_a   1.000
_cell.length_b   1.000
_cell.length_c   1.000
_cell.angle_alpha   90.00
_cell.angle_beta   90.00
_cell.angle_gamma   90.00
#
_symmetry.space_group_name_H-M   'P 1'
#
loop_
_entity.id
_entity.type
_entity.pdbx_description
1 polymer ?
#
loop_
_entity_poly.entity_id
_entity_poly.type
_entity_poly.pdbx_seq_one_letter_code
_entity_poly.pdbx_strand_id
1 'polypeptide(L)'
;MGVEFAKQYGLSIGASLSAEQMKALTSDIVWLESKTVMVDGQPASVLVPQVYLVNRPQLTSDGALLSGKSVTVLAEHDIESSGTILGKKRVALLGNNVNNQGLIDAEGIIIQAKDSINSSGKLKADRLAYLQANNDINLNSTTSTTETHYGASKSKNTVID
;
A
#
# COMPACT_ATOMS: atom_id res chain seq x y z
N MET A 1 2.91 18.43 -22.07
CA MET A 1 2.33 19.08 -20.87
C MET A 1 1.22 20.02 -21.32
N GLY A 2 0.06 20.04 -20.62
CA GLY A 2 -1.11 20.90 -20.89
C GLY A 2 -1.72 20.78 -22.30
N VAL A 3 -1.08 21.42 -23.28
CA VAL A 3 -1.49 21.48 -24.70
C VAL A 3 -1.61 20.10 -25.34
N GLU A 4 -0.70 19.19 -24.98
CA GLU A 4 -0.72 17.81 -25.52
C GLU A 4 -1.93 17.02 -25.01
N PHE A 5 -2.27 17.19 -23.72
CA PHE A 5 -3.45 16.58 -23.12
C PHE A 5 -4.74 17.12 -23.75
N ALA A 6 -4.78 18.42 -24.02
CA ALA A 6 -5.92 19.05 -24.68
C ALA A 6 -6.17 18.51 -26.07
N LYS A 7 -5.12 18.27 -26.86
CA LYS A 7 -5.25 17.63 -28.17
C LYS A 7 -5.75 16.18 -28.06
N GLN A 8 -5.21 15.42 -27.10
CA GLN A 8 -5.58 14.02 -26.90
C GLN A 8 -7.05 13.85 -26.50
N TYR A 9 -7.60 14.77 -25.71
CA TYR A 9 -8.99 14.71 -25.21
C TYR A 9 -9.95 15.69 -25.90
N GLY A 10 -9.52 16.35 -26.97
CA GLY A 10 -10.34 17.31 -27.72
C GLY A 10 -10.83 18.49 -26.87
N LEU A 11 -10.04 18.94 -25.89
CA LEU A 11 -10.41 20.04 -25.01
C LEU A 11 -10.26 21.39 -25.71
N SER A 12 -11.35 22.14 -25.77
CA SER A 12 -11.35 23.55 -26.17
C SER A 12 -10.85 24.44 -25.02
N ILE A 13 -10.07 25.46 -25.35
CA ILE A 13 -9.61 26.48 -24.39
C ILE A 13 -10.84 27.07 -23.67
N GLY A 14 -10.80 27.14 -22.35
CA GLY A 14 -11.90 27.66 -21.52
C GLY A 14 -12.85 26.59 -20.96
N ALA A 15 -12.76 25.34 -21.41
CA ALA A 15 -13.54 24.24 -20.83
C ALA A 15 -12.93 23.73 -19.51
N SER A 16 -13.76 23.40 -18.54
CA SER A 16 -13.34 22.68 -17.33
C SER A 16 -13.11 21.19 -17.62
N LEU A 17 -12.19 20.56 -16.89
CA LEU A 17 -11.98 19.11 -16.98
C LEU A 17 -13.07 18.36 -16.22
N SER A 18 -13.66 17.35 -16.87
CA SER A 18 -14.54 16.37 -16.22
C SER A 18 -13.76 15.47 -15.25
N ALA A 19 -14.48 14.76 -14.37
CA ALA A 19 -13.86 13.80 -13.45
C ALA A 19 -13.10 12.68 -14.18
N GLU A 20 -13.62 12.25 -15.33
CA GLU A 20 -13.01 11.25 -16.20
C GLU A 20 -11.71 11.77 -16.81
N GLN A 21 -11.70 13.02 -17.30
CA GLN A 21 -10.49 13.65 -17.84
C GLN A 21 -9.45 13.91 -16.76
N MET A 22 -9.86 14.33 -15.55
CA MET A 22 -8.93 14.48 -14.42
C MET A 22 -8.24 13.17 -14.05
N LYS A 23 -8.94 12.03 -14.10
CA LYS A 23 -8.36 10.70 -13.85
C LYS A 23 -7.33 10.28 -14.91
N ALA A 24 -7.44 10.82 -16.12
CA ALA A 24 -6.56 10.46 -17.22
C ALA A 24 -5.27 11.28 -17.27
N LEU A 25 -5.11 12.25 -16.36
CA LEU A 25 -3.87 13.01 -16.20
C LEU A 25 -2.74 12.10 -15.74
N THR A 26 -1.64 12.07 -16.48
CA THR A 26 -0.41 11.33 -16.14
C THR A 26 0.71 12.24 -15.60
N SER A 27 0.54 13.55 -15.71
CA SER A 27 1.42 14.59 -15.19
C SER A 27 0.60 15.81 -14.77
N ASP A 28 1.13 16.62 -13.85
CA ASP A 28 0.49 17.88 -13.45
C ASP A 28 0.41 18.84 -14.65
N ILE A 29 -0.70 19.56 -14.78
CA ILE A 29 -0.92 20.52 -15.87
C ILE A 29 -1.45 21.86 -15.35
N VAL A 30 -1.08 22.93 -16.07
CA VAL A 30 -1.73 24.24 -15.98
C VAL A 30 -2.68 24.35 -17.17
N TRP A 31 -3.93 24.73 -16.91
CA TRP A 31 -4.98 24.81 -17.91
C TRP A 31 -5.80 26.09 -17.75
N LEU A 32 -6.29 26.65 -18.86
CA LEU A 32 -7.08 27.88 -18.86
C LEU A 32 -8.57 27.55 -18.88
N GLU A 33 -9.26 27.87 -17.78
CA GLU A 33 -10.72 27.76 -17.67
C GLU A 33 -11.39 29.12 -17.87
N SER A 34 -12.59 29.12 -18.45
CA SER A 34 -13.41 30.31 -18.57
C SER A 34 -14.15 30.59 -17.26
N LYS A 35 -13.98 31.78 -16.70
CA LYS A 35 -14.77 32.27 -15.56
C LYS A 35 -15.45 33.58 -15.92
N THR A 36 -16.70 33.71 -15.50
CA THR A 36 -17.42 34.98 -15.55
C THR A 36 -17.02 35.81 -14.33
N VAL A 37 -16.39 36.95 -14.57
CA VAL A 37 -16.03 37.92 -13.52
C VAL A 37 -16.71 39.25 -13.81
N MET A 38 -16.90 40.07 -12.76
CA MET A 38 -17.43 41.42 -12.94
C MET A 38 -16.27 42.38 -13.19
N VAL A 39 -16.26 43.03 -14.35
CA VAL A 39 -15.33 44.11 -14.68
C VAL A 39 -16.17 45.37 -14.86
N ASP A 40 -15.88 46.41 -14.08
CA ASP A 40 -16.62 47.69 -14.13
C ASP A 40 -18.14 47.55 -13.99
N GLY A 41 -18.59 46.60 -13.18
CA GLY A 41 -20.01 46.34 -12.95
C GLY A 41 -20.72 45.57 -14.06
N GLN A 42 -20.00 45.09 -15.09
CA GLN A 42 -20.54 44.24 -16.16
C GLN A 42 -19.91 42.84 -16.13
N PRO A 43 -20.67 41.79 -16.50
CA PRO A 43 -20.12 40.45 -16.60
C PRO A 43 -19.18 40.34 -17.81
N ALA A 44 -17.95 39.92 -17.57
CA ALA A 44 -16.94 39.62 -18.59
C ALA A 44 -16.44 38.18 -18.44
N SER A 45 -16.34 37.47 -19.55
CA SER A 45 -15.77 36.11 -19.59
C SER A 45 -14.25 36.22 -19.73
N VAL A 46 -13.51 35.70 -18.75
CA VAL A 46 -12.04 35.74 -18.74
C VAL A 46 -11.47 34.33 -18.61
N LEU A 47 -10.28 34.12 -19.17
CA LEU A 47 -9.53 32.89 -18.99
C LEU A 47 -8.63 33.01 -17.77
N VAL A 48 -8.72 32.05 -16.85
CA VAL A 48 -7.87 32.00 -15.65
C VAL A 48 -7.02 30.72 -15.62
N PRO A 49 -5.75 30.81 -15.19
CA PRO A 49 -4.91 29.62 -15.02
C PRO A 49 -5.37 28.83 -13.80
N GLN A 50 -5.66 27.55 -14.02
CA GLN A 50 -6.00 26.56 -13.01
C GLN A 50 -4.97 25.43 -13.05
N VAL A 51 -4.50 25.00 -11.88
CA VAL A 51 -3.56 23.87 -11.75
C VAL A 51 -4.36 22.61 -11.45
N TYR A 52 -4.16 21.56 -12.24
CA TYR A 52 -4.70 20.22 -11.98
C TYR A 52 -3.54 19.30 -11.62
N LEU A 53 -3.61 18.80 -10.40
CA LEU A 53 -2.63 17.87 -9.86
C LEU A 53 -3.11 16.46 -10.12
N VAL A 54 -2.20 15.61 -10.57
CA VAL A 54 -2.46 14.17 -10.58
C VAL A 54 -2.51 13.71 -9.13
N ASN A 55 -3.61 13.09 -8.73
CA ASN A 55 -3.64 12.36 -7.48
C ASN A 55 -2.74 11.13 -7.62
N ARG A 56 -1.45 11.31 -7.33
CA ARG A 56 -0.54 10.18 -7.18
C ARG A 56 -0.95 9.49 -5.89
N PRO A 57 -1.25 8.19 -5.91
CA PRO A 57 -1.52 7.48 -4.67
C PRO A 57 -0.30 7.68 -3.77
N GLN A 58 -0.49 8.42 -2.68
CA GLN A 58 0.45 8.38 -1.58
C GLN A 58 0.42 6.95 -1.08
N LEU A 59 1.56 6.27 -1.12
CA LEU A 59 1.73 4.93 -0.57
C LEU A 59 1.64 5.06 0.95
N THR A 60 0.42 4.99 1.48
CA THR A 60 0.14 4.98 2.92
C THR A 60 0.61 3.66 3.53
N SER A 61 0.58 3.52 4.85
CA SER A 61 1.14 2.42 5.66
C SER A 61 0.66 0.98 5.34
N ASP A 62 -0.13 0.76 4.29
CA ASP A 62 -0.53 -0.56 3.75
C ASP A 62 -0.04 -0.78 2.29
N GLY A 63 0.82 0.11 1.78
CA GLY A 63 0.90 0.63 0.41
C GLY A 63 1.19 -0.29 -0.79
N ALA A 64 1.25 -1.61 -0.65
CA ALA A 64 1.28 -2.52 -1.81
C ALA A 64 0.66 -3.88 -1.43
N LEU A 65 -0.25 -4.38 -2.26
CA LEU A 65 -0.79 -5.74 -2.13
C LEU A 65 -0.13 -6.66 -3.15
N LEU A 66 0.65 -7.62 -2.66
CA LEU A 66 1.10 -8.77 -3.45
C LEU A 66 0.21 -9.97 -3.10
N SER A 67 -0.70 -10.35 -4.00
CA SER A 67 -1.62 -11.47 -3.75
C SER A 67 -1.54 -12.56 -4.80
N GLY A 68 -1.69 -13.81 -4.35
CA GLY A 68 -1.82 -14.97 -5.22
C GLY A 68 -2.27 -16.22 -4.47
N LYS A 69 -2.56 -17.29 -5.20
CA LYS A 69 -2.78 -18.61 -4.57
C LYS A 69 -1.53 -19.07 -3.80
N SER A 70 -0.36 -18.80 -4.35
CA SER A 70 0.92 -18.94 -3.67
C SER A 70 1.85 -17.82 -4.13
N VAL A 71 2.57 -17.22 -3.19
CA VAL A 71 3.56 -16.18 -3.45
C VAL A 71 4.95 -16.75 -3.15
N THR A 72 5.92 -16.47 -4.01
CA THR A 72 7.33 -16.85 -3.77
C THR A 72 8.22 -15.71 -4.20
N VAL A 73 9.06 -15.23 -3.29
CA VAL A 73 10.04 -14.17 -3.50
C VAL A 73 11.43 -14.74 -3.25
N LEU A 74 12.29 -14.61 -4.25
CA LEU A 74 13.70 -15.01 -4.21
C LEU A 74 14.52 -13.74 -4.45
N ALA A 75 15.29 -13.33 -3.44
CA ALA A 75 16.17 -12.18 -3.53
C ALA A 75 17.62 -12.61 -3.33
N GLU A 76 18.54 -12.05 -4.12
CA GLU A 76 19.98 -12.25 -3.91
C GLU A 76 20.47 -11.54 -2.64
N HIS A 77 19.80 -10.44 -2.29
CA HIS A 77 20.06 -9.59 -1.12
C HIS A 77 18.83 -9.62 -0.19
N ASP A 78 18.51 -8.49 0.44
CA ASP A 78 17.47 -8.39 1.46
C ASP A 78 16.06 -8.29 0.86
N ILE A 79 15.07 -8.76 1.62
CA ILE A 79 13.64 -8.60 1.32
C ILE A 79 13.05 -7.60 2.30
N GLU A 80 12.52 -6.50 1.78
CA GLU A 80 11.78 -5.47 2.54
C GLU A 80 10.28 -5.57 2.22
N SER A 81 9.47 -5.85 3.24
CA SER A 81 8.01 -5.95 3.11
C SER A 81 7.31 -4.98 4.06
N SER A 82 6.91 -3.81 3.56
CA SER A 82 6.12 -2.83 4.32
C SER A 82 4.63 -2.82 3.98
N GLY A 83 4.21 -3.57 2.94
CA GLY A 83 2.82 -3.72 2.52
C GLY A 83 2.18 -5.06 2.94
N THR A 84 1.14 -5.49 2.22
CA THR A 84 0.48 -6.78 2.46
C THR A 84 0.92 -7.83 1.43
N ILE A 85 1.38 -8.98 1.91
CA ILE A 85 1.61 -10.19 1.10
C ILE A 85 0.55 -11.23 1.48
N LEU A 86 -0.35 -11.53 0.55
CA LEU A 86 -1.47 -12.46 0.76
C LEU A 86 -1.34 -13.71 -0.11
N GLY A 87 -1.07 -14.86 0.49
CA GLY A 87 -0.98 -16.14 -0.21
C GLY A 87 -2.06 -17.10 0.24
N LYS A 88 -3.09 -17.39 -0.58
CA LYS A 88 -4.20 -18.28 -0.15
C LYS A 88 -3.70 -19.61 0.44
N LYS A 89 -2.72 -20.25 -0.20
CA LYS A 89 -2.10 -21.49 0.29
C LYS A 89 -0.72 -21.29 0.91
N ARG A 90 0.09 -20.38 0.36
CA ARG A 90 1.50 -20.27 0.74
C ARG A 90 2.11 -18.91 0.43
N VAL A 91 2.95 -18.42 1.32
CA VAL A 91 3.97 -17.40 1.05
C VAL A 91 5.35 -18.01 1.35
N ALA A 92 6.31 -17.87 0.42
CA ALA A 92 7.70 -18.20 0.67
C ALA A 92 8.64 -17.03 0.36
N LEU A 93 9.47 -16.64 1.31
CA LEU A 93 10.46 -15.57 1.17
C LEU A 93 11.86 -16.15 1.41
N LEU A 94 12.76 -15.96 0.44
CA LEU A 94 14.14 -16.45 0.50
C LEU A 94 15.08 -15.29 0.14
N GLY A 95 15.92 -14.89 1.08
CA GLY A 95 16.82 -13.74 0.93
C GLY A 95 18.02 -13.76 1.87
N ASN A 96 18.82 -12.70 1.86
CA ASN A 96 19.90 -12.51 2.81
C ASN A 96 19.34 -12.14 4.19
N ASN A 97 18.64 -11.00 4.29
CA ASN A 97 17.75 -10.66 5.40
C ASN A 97 16.29 -10.64 4.94
N VAL A 98 15.35 -10.86 5.86
CA VAL A 98 13.92 -10.65 5.62
C VAL A 98 13.34 -9.72 6.67
N ASN A 99 12.94 -8.52 6.24
CA ASN A 99 12.42 -7.45 7.08
C ASN A 99 10.94 -7.22 6.75
N ASN A 100 10.04 -7.67 7.64
CA ASN A 100 8.60 -7.46 7.53
C ASN A 100 8.13 -6.36 8.48
N GLN A 101 7.63 -5.27 7.91
CA GLN A 101 7.01 -4.14 8.60
C GLN A 101 5.48 -4.10 8.34
N GLY A 102 4.98 -4.86 7.36
CA GLY A 102 3.57 -4.96 7.00
C GLY A 102 2.90 -6.28 7.40
N LEU A 103 1.95 -6.77 6.60
CA LEU A 103 1.22 -8.01 6.86
C LEU A 103 1.66 -9.11 5.88
N ILE A 104 1.96 -10.30 6.39
CA ILE A 104 2.05 -11.52 5.60
C ILE A 104 0.95 -12.47 6.09
N ASP A 105 0.00 -12.82 5.24
CA ASP A 105 -1.12 -13.72 5.57
C ASP A 105 -1.19 -14.89 4.57
N ALA A 106 -1.17 -16.12 5.08
CA ALA A 106 -1.30 -17.33 4.28
C ALA A 106 -1.73 -18.57 5.08
N GLU A 107 -2.22 -19.62 4.41
CA GLU A 107 -2.31 -20.95 5.06
C GLU A 107 -0.94 -21.45 5.56
N GLY A 108 0.13 -21.18 4.78
CA GLY A 108 1.50 -21.54 5.12
C GLY A 108 2.51 -20.43 4.83
N ILE A 109 3.32 -20.06 5.81
CA ILE A 109 4.41 -19.10 5.67
C ILE A 109 5.75 -19.85 5.76
N ILE A 110 6.65 -19.60 4.83
CA ILE A 110 8.03 -20.10 4.82
C ILE A 110 8.96 -18.89 4.65
N ILE A 111 9.83 -18.62 5.62
CA ILE A 111 10.85 -17.58 5.50
C ILE A 111 12.21 -18.22 5.77
N GLN A 112 13.13 -18.08 4.81
CA GLN A 112 14.53 -18.50 4.95
C GLN A 112 15.42 -17.29 4.68
N ALA A 113 16.11 -16.84 5.72
CA ALA A 113 17.13 -15.81 5.64
C ALA A 113 18.52 -16.44 5.79
N LYS A 114 19.50 -15.96 5.02
CA LYS A 114 20.91 -16.36 5.23
C LYS A 114 21.51 -15.72 6.47
N ASP A 115 21.04 -14.56 6.86
CA ASP A 115 21.49 -13.83 8.05
C ASP A 115 20.36 -13.78 9.06
N SER A 116 19.44 -12.82 8.95
CA SER A 116 18.43 -12.56 9.98
C SER A 116 17.01 -12.35 9.45
N ILE A 117 16.01 -12.66 10.27
CA ILE A 117 14.60 -12.34 10.05
C ILE A 117 14.18 -11.30 11.08
N ASN A 118 13.64 -10.16 10.64
CA ASN A 118 13.08 -9.13 11.51
C ASN A 118 11.63 -8.86 11.11
N SER A 119 10.66 -9.13 11.98
CA SER A 119 9.26 -8.78 11.76
C SER A 119 8.77 -7.83 12.84
N SER A 120 8.62 -6.56 12.49
CA SER A 120 7.87 -5.56 13.27
C SER A 120 6.40 -5.47 12.85
N GLY A 121 6.05 -6.06 11.70
CA GLY A 121 4.68 -6.26 11.24
C GLY A 121 4.11 -7.64 11.62
N LYS A 122 2.94 -7.98 11.06
CA LYS A 122 2.20 -9.22 11.35
C LYS A 122 2.58 -10.37 10.41
N LEU A 123 2.72 -11.58 10.97
CA LEU A 123 2.88 -12.82 10.23
C LEU A 123 1.75 -13.78 10.63
N LYS A 124 0.73 -13.89 9.80
CA LYS A 124 -0.44 -14.72 10.06
C LYS A 124 -0.40 -15.99 9.21
N ALA A 125 -0.21 -17.12 9.88
CA ALA A 125 -0.21 -18.43 9.26
C ALA A 125 -1.34 -19.32 9.81
N ASP A 126 -2.25 -19.80 8.97
CA ASP A 126 -3.37 -20.62 9.46
C ASP A 126 -2.96 -22.05 9.83
N ARG A 127 -1.92 -22.62 9.19
CA ARG A 127 -1.51 -24.02 9.37
C ARG A 127 -0.04 -24.22 9.69
N LEU A 128 0.84 -23.44 9.05
CA LEU A 128 2.29 -23.63 9.17
C LEU A 128 3.01 -22.29 9.09
N ALA A 129 3.86 -22.00 10.07
CA ALA A 129 4.91 -21.00 9.95
C ALA A 129 6.26 -21.70 10.10
N TYR A 130 7.11 -21.62 9.08
CA TYR A 130 8.49 -22.08 9.10
C TYR A 130 9.42 -20.88 8.90
N LEU A 131 10.22 -20.57 9.91
CA LEU A 131 11.16 -19.46 9.90
C LEU A 131 12.56 -20.02 10.18
N GLN A 132 13.51 -19.71 9.31
CA GLN A 132 14.91 -20.11 9.45
C GLN A 132 15.81 -18.91 9.17
N ALA A 133 16.74 -18.66 10.08
CA ALA A 133 17.81 -17.69 9.93
C ALA A 133 19.10 -18.31 10.51
N ASN A 134 20.27 -17.90 10.02
CA ASN A 134 21.53 -18.41 10.58
C ASN A 134 22.00 -17.60 11.78
N ASN A 135 21.58 -16.34 11.89
CA ASN A 135 21.93 -15.45 12.99
C ASN A 135 20.71 -15.21 13.90
N ASP A 136 19.81 -14.29 13.53
CA ASP A 136 18.71 -13.87 14.42
C ASP A 136 17.31 -14.02 13.82
N ILE A 137 16.32 -14.31 14.67
CA ILE A 137 14.90 -14.24 14.35
C ILE A 137 14.22 -13.33 15.38
N ASN A 138 13.92 -12.09 14.98
CA ASN A 138 13.28 -11.07 15.80
C ASN A 138 11.81 -10.91 15.39
N LEU A 139 10.87 -11.40 16.20
CA LEU A 139 9.43 -11.30 15.95
C LEU A 139 8.78 -10.40 17.01
N ASN A 140 8.46 -9.16 16.63
CA ASN A 140 7.73 -8.22 17.45
C ASN A 140 6.22 -8.31 17.14
N SER A 141 5.69 -9.54 17.13
CA SER A 141 4.26 -9.81 16.95
C SER A 141 3.49 -9.43 18.22
N THR A 142 2.21 -9.06 18.09
CA THR A 142 1.36 -8.74 19.24
C THR A 142 0.81 -10.05 19.81
N THR A 143 0.94 -10.33 21.10
CA THR A 143 0.27 -11.50 21.72
C THR A 143 -1.05 -11.07 22.36
N SER A 144 -2.15 -11.74 22.04
CA SER A 144 -3.45 -11.54 22.67
C SER A 144 -3.65 -12.55 23.79
N THR A 145 -3.77 -12.08 25.04
CA THR A 145 -4.03 -12.95 26.20
C THR A 145 -5.49 -12.84 26.60
N THR A 146 -6.20 -13.97 26.57
CA THR A 146 -7.55 -14.08 27.13
C THR A 146 -7.46 -14.76 28.49
N GLU A 147 -7.84 -14.04 29.54
CA GLU A 147 -7.99 -14.61 30.89
C GLU A 147 -9.48 -14.82 31.19
N THR A 148 -9.87 -16.07 31.45
CA THR A 148 -11.23 -16.39 31.90
C THR A 148 -11.20 -16.81 33.37
N HIS A 149 -12.02 -16.14 34.18
CA HIS A 149 -12.21 -16.46 35.60
C HIS A 149 -13.53 -17.21 35.79
N TYR A 150 -13.46 -18.41 36.37
CA TYR A 150 -14.64 -19.19 36.76
C TYR A 150 -14.53 -19.57 38.24
N GLY A 151 -15.10 -18.73 39.11
CA GLY A 151 -14.95 -18.88 40.57
C GLY A 151 -13.48 -18.83 41.01
N ALA A 152 -13.01 -19.85 41.74
CA ALA A 152 -11.61 -19.96 42.15
C ALA A 152 -10.65 -20.39 41.02
N SER A 153 -11.18 -20.77 39.85
CA SER A 153 -10.37 -21.24 38.72
C SER A 153 -10.01 -20.09 37.78
N LYS A 154 -8.72 -19.99 37.45
CA LYS A 154 -8.19 -19.05 36.47
C LYS A 154 -7.62 -19.83 35.29
N SER A 155 -8.13 -19.56 34.09
CA SER A 155 -7.53 -20.08 32.85
C SER A 155 -6.94 -18.91 32.06
N LYS A 156 -5.67 -19.05 31.68
CA LYS A 156 -4.94 -18.09 30.85
C LYS A 156 -4.66 -18.75 29.51
N ASN A 157 -5.13 -18.14 28.43
CA ASN A 157 -4.83 -18.58 27.08
C ASN A 157 -4.14 -17.45 26.33
N THR A 158 -2.88 -17.64 25.95
CA THR A 158 -2.11 -16.67 25.17
C THR A 158 -2.10 -17.12 23.72
N VAL A 159 -2.61 -16.26 22.84
CA VAL A 159 -2.61 -16.44 21.39
C VAL A 159 -1.59 -15.47 20.81
N ILE A 160 -0.76 -15.95 19.89
CA ILE A 160 0.15 -15.09 19.12
C ILE A 160 -0.68 -14.57 17.94
N ASP A 161 -0.84 -13.25 17.81
CA ASP A 161 -1.63 -12.59 16.77
C ASP A 161 -0.81 -12.35 15.48
#